data_AF-A0A971EC72-F1
#
_entry.id   AF-A0A971EC72-F1
#
_cell.length_a   1.000
_cell.length_b   1.000
_cell.length_c   1.000
_cell.angle_alpha   90.00
_cell.angle_beta   90.00
_cell.angle_gamma   90.00
#
_symmetry.space_group_name_H-M   'P 1'
#
loop_
_entity.id
_entity.type
_entity.pdbx_description
1 polymer ?
#
loop_
_entity_poly.entity_id
_entity_poly.type
_entity_poly.pdbx_seq_one_letter_code
_entity_poly.pdbx_strand_id
1 'polypeptide(L)'
;MIDLRKISVILLGFMIFLSGCAANFERGLFLTENPLLNEKWAQENVNSSKSTSTDIITEQWANSLHSRANSHTIGRDECITCHDGYAFANQITEAAQLPASTGQDCFACHAGHGRELKEAGMLNIPIKENYEAGLGAVCSSCHHGNNVPDITNARRAYPHYGPQADVISGFGGIRTSSDLQFYNTYGHISMENSCVDCHMPVNKSGFRPHSFTMQPEYAELVCASCHQDATDFNLEAKADYDGDGKVEGIQDEVSGLLDILEKAIIEELDGGSFEPSKGVINYYDKNGNPISSVPDKLYLASYNYLLIQNDGSKGVHNPLFAVQLLQYSYKELKGREVPNAYKFQ
;
A
#
# COMPACT_ATOMS: atom_id res chain seq x y z
N MET A 1 37.47 62.36 -9.96
CA MET A 1 37.34 63.01 -11.28
C MET A 1 38.16 62.21 -12.27
N ILE A 2 37.51 61.45 -13.15
CA ILE A 2 38.16 60.75 -14.26
C ILE A 2 37.43 61.20 -15.54
N ASP A 3 38.26 61.52 -16.53
CA ASP A 3 37.97 62.26 -17.77
C ASP A 3 37.19 61.42 -18.80
N LEU A 4 36.14 62.02 -19.36
CA LEU A 4 35.10 61.40 -20.21
C LEU A 4 35.33 61.59 -21.73
N ARG A 5 36.57 61.77 -22.20
CA ARG A 5 36.84 62.07 -23.61
C ARG A 5 37.65 61.01 -24.36
N LYS A 6 37.20 59.75 -24.38
CA LYS A 6 37.50 58.80 -25.48
C LYS A 6 36.33 57.83 -25.69
N ILE A 7 35.32 58.31 -26.40
CA ILE A 7 34.23 57.52 -26.98
C ILE A 7 34.62 57.17 -28.42
N SER A 8 34.57 55.88 -28.77
CA SER A 8 34.37 55.38 -30.13
C SER A 8 33.48 54.14 -29.98
N VAL A 9 32.17 54.34 -29.86
CA VAL A 9 31.18 54.08 -30.93
C VAL A 9 31.31 52.66 -31.49
N ILE A 10 30.66 51.71 -30.83
CA ILE A 10 30.07 50.54 -31.50
C ILE A 10 28.57 50.63 -31.24
N LEU A 11 27.83 50.78 -32.34
CA LEU A 11 26.41 51.07 -32.35
C LEU A 11 25.58 49.84 -31.98
N LEU A 12 24.54 50.10 -31.20
CA LEU A 12 23.45 49.23 -30.77
C LEU A 12 22.76 48.49 -31.94
N GLY A 13 22.40 47.23 -31.68
CA GLY A 13 21.43 46.46 -32.44
C GLY A 13 20.76 45.38 -31.58
N PHE A 14 20.35 45.73 -30.36
CA PHE A 14 19.50 44.87 -29.52
C PHE A 14 18.05 45.32 -29.70
N MET A 15 17.28 44.57 -30.49
CA MET A 15 15.83 44.71 -30.52
C MET A 15 15.23 43.96 -29.34
N ILE A 16 14.56 44.73 -28.49
CA ILE A 16 13.61 44.29 -27.49
C ILE A 16 12.30 43.94 -28.22
N PHE A 17 11.77 42.74 -27.99
CA PHE A 17 10.33 42.53 -27.99
C PHE A 17 9.91 41.99 -26.61
N LEU A 18 9.19 42.84 -25.89
CA LEU A 18 8.44 42.52 -24.69
C LEU A 18 7.09 41.90 -25.08
N SER A 19 6.84 40.69 -24.60
CA SER A 19 5.53 40.16 -24.20
C SER A 19 5.84 38.85 -23.45
N GLY A 20 5.59 38.69 -22.16
CA GLY A 20 4.37 39.03 -21.45
C GLY A 20 3.66 37.72 -21.11
N CYS A 21 3.88 37.26 -19.88
CA CYS A 21 3.00 36.42 -19.04
C CYS A 21 2.71 34.94 -19.39
N ALA A 22 2.64 34.19 -18.28
CA ALA A 22 1.87 32.98 -18.00
C ALA A 22 2.45 31.62 -18.42
N ALA A 23 2.86 30.87 -17.38
CA ALA A 23 2.90 29.42 -17.37
C ALA A 23 1.53 28.85 -17.74
N ASN A 24 1.49 27.91 -18.68
CA ASN A 24 0.37 27.00 -18.90
C ASN A 24 0.88 25.57 -18.82
N PHE A 25 0.64 24.98 -17.65
CA PHE A 25 0.51 23.56 -17.43
C PHE A 25 -0.81 23.12 -18.10
N GLU A 26 -0.74 22.37 -19.21
CA GLU A 26 -1.91 21.68 -19.76
C GLU A 26 -1.58 20.22 -20.11
N ARG A 27 -2.47 19.35 -19.62
CA ARG A 27 -2.62 17.92 -19.91
C ARG A 27 -2.77 17.66 -21.41
N GLY A 28 -2.18 16.57 -21.89
CA GLY A 28 -2.50 16.01 -23.21
C GLY A 28 -1.89 14.64 -23.43
N LEU A 29 -2.66 13.58 -23.15
CA LEU A 29 -2.42 12.23 -23.65
C LEU A 29 -2.32 12.25 -25.18
N PHE A 30 -1.23 11.75 -25.75
CA PHE A 30 -1.21 11.24 -27.12
C PHE A 30 -0.42 9.92 -27.14
N LEU A 31 -1.16 8.81 -27.17
CA LEU A 31 -0.65 7.49 -27.49
C LEU A 31 -0.32 7.47 -28.98
N THR A 32 0.94 7.21 -29.34
CA THR A 32 1.31 6.87 -30.71
C THR A 32 1.06 5.38 -30.93
N GLU A 33 0.12 5.07 -31.83
CA GLU A 33 -0.27 3.71 -32.20
C GLU A 33 0.89 2.97 -32.89
N ASN A 34 1.10 1.70 -32.53
CA ASN A 34 2.06 0.80 -33.17
C ASN A 34 1.33 -0.03 -34.26
N PRO A 35 1.62 0.15 -35.56
CA PRO A 35 0.73 -0.25 -36.65
C PRO A 35 0.79 -1.74 -37.07
N LEU A 36 1.46 -2.62 -36.34
CA LEU A 36 1.75 -3.99 -36.83
C LEU A 36 0.84 -5.11 -36.29
N LEU A 37 -0.24 -4.82 -35.55
CA LEU A 37 -1.09 -5.85 -34.93
C LEU A 37 -2.54 -5.91 -35.44
N ASN A 38 -2.95 -5.07 -36.40
CA ASN A 38 -4.38 -4.82 -36.65
C ASN A 38 -5.08 -5.74 -37.67
N GLU A 39 -4.38 -6.47 -38.53
CA GLU A 39 -5.09 -7.16 -39.63
C GLU A 39 -5.51 -8.60 -39.34
N LYS A 40 -4.85 -9.30 -38.41
CA LYS A 40 -5.10 -10.74 -38.21
C LYS A 40 -6.17 -11.08 -37.17
N TRP A 41 -6.52 -10.14 -36.29
CA TRP A 41 -7.48 -10.40 -35.19
C TRP A 41 -8.90 -9.88 -35.46
N ALA A 42 -9.07 -9.07 -36.51
CA ALA A 42 -10.36 -8.44 -36.83
C ALA A 42 -11.39 -9.40 -37.48
N GLN A 43 -10.99 -10.62 -37.88
CA GLN A 43 -11.86 -11.54 -38.63
C GLN A 43 -12.53 -12.64 -37.81
N GLU A 44 -12.15 -12.91 -36.56
CA GLU A 44 -12.65 -14.10 -35.83
C GLU A 44 -13.74 -13.87 -34.77
N ASN A 45 -14.19 -12.64 -34.51
CA ASN A 45 -15.19 -12.38 -33.45
C ASN A 45 -16.44 -11.61 -33.92
N VAL A 46 -17.14 -12.13 -34.93
CA VAL A 46 -18.50 -11.68 -35.30
C VAL A 46 -19.53 -12.57 -34.59
N ASN A 47 -19.82 -12.24 -33.31
CA ASN A 47 -21.09 -12.46 -32.57
C ASN A 47 -20.85 -12.67 -31.07
N SER A 48 -20.61 -11.58 -30.35
CA SER A 48 -21.07 -11.42 -28.96
C SER A 48 -21.35 -9.93 -28.75
N SER A 49 -22.35 -9.59 -27.96
CA SER A 49 -22.67 -8.21 -27.60
C SER A 49 -21.39 -7.51 -27.11
N LYS A 50 -20.91 -6.48 -27.82
CA LYS A 50 -19.73 -5.71 -27.41
C LYS A 50 -20.04 -5.02 -26.08
N SER A 51 -19.66 -5.67 -24.98
CA SER A 51 -19.58 -5.06 -23.66
C SER A 51 -18.72 -3.80 -23.77
N THR A 52 -19.24 -2.65 -23.33
CA THR A 52 -18.47 -1.41 -23.31
C THR A 52 -17.42 -1.47 -22.21
N SER A 53 -16.37 -0.64 -22.27
CA SER A 53 -15.39 -0.54 -21.18
C SER A 53 -16.05 -0.22 -19.83
N THR A 54 -17.17 0.52 -19.84
CA THR A 54 -17.95 0.85 -18.66
C THR A 54 -18.67 -0.37 -18.06
N ASP A 55 -19.22 -1.24 -18.91
CA ASP A 55 -19.89 -2.46 -18.47
C ASP A 55 -18.89 -3.40 -17.78
N ILE A 56 -17.69 -3.55 -18.36
CA ILE A 56 -16.60 -4.36 -17.78
C ILE A 56 -16.15 -3.78 -16.43
N ILE A 57 -15.93 -2.46 -16.35
CA ILE A 57 -15.52 -1.79 -15.10
C ILE A 57 -16.57 -2.00 -14.00
N THR A 58 -17.85 -1.85 -14.36
CA THR A 58 -18.97 -1.99 -13.41
C THR A 58 -19.08 -3.43 -12.93
N GLU A 59 -18.93 -4.42 -13.82
CA GLU A 59 -18.92 -5.83 -13.46
C GLU A 59 -17.73 -6.20 -12.55
N GLN A 60 -16.53 -5.73 -12.87
CA GLN A 60 -15.34 -5.94 -12.04
C GLN A 60 -15.50 -5.35 -10.64
N TRP A 61 -15.98 -4.11 -10.56
CA TRP A 61 -16.27 -3.46 -9.28
C TRP A 61 -17.35 -4.21 -8.51
N ALA A 62 -18.46 -4.60 -9.16
CA ALA A 62 -19.57 -5.30 -8.52
C ALA A 62 -19.13 -6.63 -7.89
N ASN A 63 -18.15 -7.31 -8.50
CA ASN A 63 -17.57 -8.56 -8.00
C ASN A 63 -16.47 -8.36 -6.93
N SER A 64 -15.98 -7.13 -6.74
CA SER A 64 -14.99 -6.81 -5.72
C SER A 64 -15.59 -6.77 -4.30
N LEU A 65 -14.74 -6.69 -3.28
CA LEU A 65 -15.20 -6.46 -1.91
C LEU A 65 -15.67 -5.02 -1.68
N HIS A 66 -15.23 -4.05 -2.50
CA HIS A 66 -15.64 -2.66 -2.39
C HIS A 66 -17.13 -2.45 -2.68
N SER A 67 -17.76 -3.27 -3.52
CA SER A 67 -19.21 -3.17 -3.76
C SER A 67 -20.06 -3.54 -2.55
N ARG A 68 -19.47 -4.18 -1.54
CA ARG A 68 -20.20 -4.78 -0.41
C ARG A 68 -20.20 -3.83 0.78
N ALA A 69 -21.38 -3.34 1.14
CA ALA A 69 -21.62 -2.65 2.40
C ALA A 69 -21.32 -3.59 3.59
N ASN A 70 -20.43 -3.19 4.49
CA ASN A 70 -20.12 -3.96 5.71
C ASN A 70 -21.03 -3.54 6.89
N SER A 71 -22.07 -4.32 7.16
CA SER A 71 -23.03 -4.05 8.23
C SER A 71 -22.46 -4.01 9.66
N HIS A 72 -21.23 -4.49 9.89
CA HIS A 72 -20.61 -4.46 11.23
C HIS A 72 -19.97 -3.11 11.57
N THR A 73 -19.52 -2.39 10.55
CA THR A 73 -18.83 -1.10 10.65
C THR A 73 -19.74 0.05 10.27
N ILE A 74 -20.64 -0.18 9.32
CA ILE A 74 -21.68 0.74 8.91
C ILE A 74 -22.64 0.98 10.10
N GLY A 75 -22.75 2.24 10.53
CA GLY A 75 -23.54 2.64 11.70
C GLY A 75 -22.70 3.12 12.89
N ARG A 76 -21.37 3.09 12.80
CA ARG A 76 -20.46 3.65 13.81
C ARG A 76 -19.72 4.86 13.25
N ASP A 77 -19.84 5.99 13.92
CA ASP A 77 -19.27 7.27 13.50
C ASP A 77 -17.76 7.16 13.20
N GLU A 78 -17.01 6.43 14.02
CA GLU A 78 -15.57 6.25 13.83
C GLU A 78 -15.18 5.35 12.63
N CYS A 79 -16.13 4.60 12.05
CA CYS A 79 -15.85 3.62 11.00
C CYS A 79 -16.37 4.05 9.61
N ILE A 80 -17.44 4.84 9.56
CA ILE A 80 -18.12 5.16 8.28
C ILE A 80 -17.24 5.94 7.31
N THR A 81 -16.24 6.66 7.83
CA THR A 81 -15.30 7.44 7.00
C THR A 81 -14.53 6.57 6.01
N CYS A 82 -14.34 5.28 6.29
CA CYS A 82 -13.67 4.32 5.38
C CYS A 82 -14.56 3.14 4.96
N HIS A 83 -15.76 3.00 5.53
CA HIS A 83 -16.64 1.84 5.30
C HIS A 83 -17.99 2.18 4.65
N ASP A 84 -18.21 3.44 4.27
CA ASP A 84 -19.36 3.87 3.48
C ASP A 84 -18.93 4.86 2.39
N GLY A 85 -19.24 4.56 1.13
CA GLY A 85 -18.78 5.36 -0.01
C GLY A 85 -19.40 6.74 -0.09
N TYR A 86 -20.68 6.86 0.25
CA TYR A 86 -21.35 8.15 0.33
C TYR A 86 -20.78 9.00 1.47
N ALA A 87 -20.55 8.39 2.62
CA ALA A 87 -19.94 9.06 3.77
C ALA A 87 -18.54 9.57 3.43
N PHE A 88 -17.69 8.71 2.86
CA PHE A 88 -16.33 9.05 2.46
C PHE A 88 -16.31 10.19 1.43
N ALA A 89 -17.07 10.08 0.35
CA ALA A 89 -17.09 11.08 -0.72
C ALA A 89 -17.54 12.47 -0.23
N ASN A 90 -18.46 12.52 0.74
CA ASN A 90 -19.03 13.76 1.28
C ASN A 90 -18.43 14.17 2.64
N GLN A 91 -17.40 13.46 3.12
CA GLN A 91 -16.77 13.67 4.43
C GLN A 91 -17.76 13.68 5.62
N ILE A 92 -18.76 12.79 5.59
CA ILE A 92 -19.71 12.60 6.69
C ILE A 92 -19.06 11.73 7.77
N THR A 93 -19.05 12.24 9.00
CA THR A 93 -18.46 11.55 10.17
C THR A 93 -19.49 11.00 11.14
N GLU A 94 -20.78 11.31 10.95
CA GLU A 94 -21.87 10.83 11.81
C GLU A 94 -22.83 9.92 11.03
N ALA A 95 -23.00 8.68 11.48
CA ALA A 95 -23.82 7.69 10.78
C ALA A 95 -25.30 8.10 10.70
N ALA A 96 -25.77 8.89 11.66
CA ALA A 96 -27.12 9.43 11.68
C ALA A 96 -27.43 10.37 10.49
N GLN A 97 -26.41 10.89 9.81
CA GLN A 97 -26.56 11.77 8.65
C GLN A 97 -26.66 11.01 7.32
N LEU A 98 -26.47 9.68 7.33
CA LEU A 98 -26.49 8.89 6.11
C LEU A 98 -27.92 8.62 5.63
N PRO A 99 -28.24 8.93 4.36
CA PRO A 99 -29.57 8.66 3.81
C PRO A 99 -29.83 7.16 3.62
N ALA A 100 -28.78 6.43 3.26
CA ALA A 100 -28.72 4.98 3.17
C ALA A 100 -27.25 4.56 3.20
N SER A 101 -26.98 3.35 3.65
CA SER A 101 -25.62 2.82 3.66
C SER A 101 -25.22 2.24 2.31
N THR A 102 -23.96 2.43 1.94
CA THR A 102 -23.41 2.02 0.65
C THR A 102 -22.12 1.23 0.83
N GLY A 103 -21.77 0.40 -0.15
CA GLY A 103 -20.38 -0.04 -0.29
C GLY A 103 -19.48 1.13 -0.69
N GLN A 104 -18.21 0.86 -0.94
CA GLN A 104 -17.33 1.80 -1.62
C GLN A 104 -17.67 1.82 -3.10
N ASP A 105 -18.56 2.75 -3.48
CA ASP A 105 -19.10 2.88 -4.83
C ASP A 105 -18.21 3.75 -5.74
N CYS A 106 -18.70 3.99 -6.96
CA CYS A 106 -17.99 4.82 -7.93
C CYS A 106 -17.72 6.24 -7.40
N PHE A 107 -18.64 6.80 -6.63
CA PHE A 107 -18.53 8.15 -6.10
C PHE A 107 -17.45 8.25 -5.02
N ALA A 108 -17.27 7.20 -4.22
CA ALA A 108 -16.21 7.12 -3.23
C ALA A 108 -14.84 7.51 -3.82
N CYS A 109 -14.49 7.00 -5.02
CA CYS A 109 -13.21 7.31 -5.63
C CYS A 109 -13.26 8.41 -6.70
N HIS A 110 -14.38 8.62 -7.40
CA HIS A 110 -14.45 9.51 -8.57
C HIS A 110 -15.15 10.85 -8.31
N ALA A 111 -15.66 11.08 -7.11
CA ALA A 111 -16.30 12.33 -6.72
C ALA A 111 -15.79 12.82 -5.36
N GLY A 112 -16.14 14.07 -5.02
CA GLY A 112 -15.87 14.70 -3.72
C GLY A 112 -14.46 14.44 -3.20
N HIS A 113 -14.38 13.99 -1.95
CA HIS A 113 -13.13 13.77 -1.25
C HIS A 113 -12.18 12.78 -1.96
N GLY A 114 -12.69 11.67 -2.49
CA GLY A 114 -11.84 10.71 -3.20
C GLY A 114 -11.23 11.26 -4.48
N ARG A 115 -11.96 12.11 -5.22
CA ARG A 115 -11.39 12.82 -6.38
C ARG A 115 -10.31 13.81 -5.94
N GLU A 116 -10.57 14.56 -4.88
CA GLU A 116 -9.62 15.54 -4.33
C GLU A 116 -8.31 14.87 -3.91
N LEU A 117 -8.37 13.70 -3.24
CA LEU A 117 -7.18 12.93 -2.86
C LEU A 117 -6.37 12.49 -4.09
N LYS A 118 -7.02 11.99 -5.14
CA LYS A 118 -6.33 11.61 -6.39
C LYS A 118 -5.71 12.79 -7.11
N GLU A 119 -6.37 13.95 -7.11
CA GLU A 119 -5.86 15.18 -7.74
C GLU A 119 -4.69 15.77 -6.95
N ALA A 120 -4.74 15.69 -5.62
CA ALA A 120 -3.64 16.11 -4.75
C ALA A 120 -2.43 15.16 -4.86
N GLY A 121 -2.66 13.86 -5.02
CA GLY A 121 -1.59 12.85 -5.09
C GLY A 121 -0.85 12.61 -3.78
N MET A 122 -1.29 13.25 -2.70
CA MET A 122 -0.65 13.27 -1.40
C MET A 122 -1.72 13.40 -0.31
N LEU A 123 -1.48 12.76 0.83
CA LEU A 123 -2.35 12.83 2.01
C LEU A 123 -1.54 12.71 3.30
N ASN A 124 -2.19 12.98 4.43
CA ASN A 124 -1.67 12.57 5.74
C ASN A 124 -2.28 11.22 6.10
N ILE A 125 -1.43 10.24 6.43
CA ILE A 125 -1.84 9.03 7.14
C ILE A 125 -1.36 9.14 8.60
N PRO A 126 -1.95 8.40 9.56
CA PRO A 126 -1.63 8.58 10.98
C PRO A 126 -0.13 8.55 11.30
N ILE A 127 0.62 7.66 10.64
CA ILE A 127 2.05 7.45 10.88
C ILE A 127 2.97 8.37 10.04
N LYS A 128 2.42 9.13 9.08
CA LYS A 128 3.21 9.90 8.11
C LYS A 128 2.43 11.08 7.55
N GLU A 129 2.94 12.28 7.81
CA GLU A 129 2.50 13.50 7.14
C GLU A 129 3.07 13.59 5.71
N ASN A 130 2.35 14.27 4.82
CA ASN A 130 2.73 14.51 3.43
C ASN A 130 3.14 13.21 2.70
N TYR A 131 2.36 12.15 2.88
CA TYR A 131 2.59 10.87 2.23
C TYR A 131 2.22 10.98 0.74
N GLU A 132 3.24 10.93 -0.11
CA GLU A 132 3.10 10.92 -1.57
C GLU A 132 2.72 9.52 -2.06
N ALA A 133 1.56 9.40 -2.71
CA ALA A 133 1.05 8.13 -3.21
C ALA A 133 0.45 8.24 -4.63
N GLY A 134 0.51 9.42 -5.26
CA GLY A 134 -0.10 9.70 -6.56
C GLY A 134 -1.58 9.34 -6.56
N LEU A 135 -2.05 8.67 -7.62
CA LEU A 135 -3.44 8.19 -7.66
C LEU A 135 -3.76 7.21 -6.51
N GLY A 136 -2.76 6.55 -5.92
CA GLY A 136 -2.90 5.69 -4.75
C GLY A 136 -3.20 6.43 -3.45
N ALA A 137 -3.23 7.77 -3.43
CA ALA A 137 -3.63 8.55 -2.26
C ALA A 137 -5.07 8.20 -1.81
N VAL A 138 -6.00 7.98 -2.74
CA VAL A 138 -7.36 7.52 -2.39
C VAL A 138 -7.38 6.10 -1.83
N CYS A 139 -6.44 5.24 -2.21
CA CYS A 139 -6.31 3.90 -1.65
C CYS A 139 -5.78 3.98 -0.21
N SER A 140 -4.73 4.78 -0.04
CA SER A 140 -4.02 4.97 1.22
C SER A 140 -4.81 5.77 2.26
N SER A 141 -5.94 6.38 1.90
CA SER A 141 -6.83 7.07 2.85
C SER A 141 -7.75 6.11 3.62
N CYS A 142 -7.85 4.85 3.19
CA CYS A 142 -8.56 3.79 3.91
C CYS A 142 -7.64 2.62 4.27
N HIS A 143 -6.70 2.28 3.38
CA HIS A 143 -5.75 1.17 3.57
C HIS A 143 -4.52 1.59 4.36
N HIS A 144 -4.75 2.12 5.56
CA HIS A 144 -3.72 2.50 6.51
C HIS A 144 -4.09 2.02 7.92
N GLY A 145 -3.07 1.80 8.74
CA GLY A 145 -3.24 1.53 10.16
C GLY A 145 -3.58 2.79 10.94
N ASN A 146 -3.87 2.60 12.23
CA ASN A 146 -3.82 3.71 13.18
C ASN A 146 -2.35 4.08 13.48
N ASN A 147 -2.13 5.05 14.36
CA ASN A 147 -0.79 5.29 14.90
C ASN A 147 -0.16 4.00 15.43
N VAL A 148 1.15 3.84 15.18
CA VAL A 148 1.94 2.79 15.84
C VAL A 148 1.84 3.01 17.35
N PRO A 149 1.31 2.05 18.11
CA PRO A 149 1.10 2.23 19.54
C PRO A 149 2.44 2.22 20.28
N ASP A 150 2.52 3.00 21.37
CA ASP A 150 3.59 2.86 22.36
C ASP A 150 3.57 1.42 22.90
N ILE A 151 4.74 0.77 22.88
CA ILE A 151 4.90 -0.61 23.35
C ILE A 151 4.47 -0.76 24.81
N THR A 152 4.58 0.28 25.64
CA THR A 152 4.20 0.26 27.07
C THR A 152 2.69 0.49 27.29
N ASN A 153 1.93 0.78 26.23
CA ASN A 153 0.52 1.09 26.36
C ASN A 153 -0.28 -0.16 26.77
N ALA A 154 -0.88 -0.10 27.97
CA ALA A 154 -1.67 -1.19 28.55
C ALA A 154 -2.89 -1.60 27.71
N ARG A 155 -3.37 -0.76 26.78
CA ARG A 155 -4.47 -1.11 25.86
C ARG A 155 -4.08 -2.25 24.90
N ARG A 156 -2.79 -2.39 24.56
CA ARG A 156 -2.29 -3.40 23.61
C ARG A 156 -3.09 -3.42 22.30
N ALA A 157 -3.21 -2.24 21.67
CA ALA A 157 -3.98 -2.08 20.45
C ALA A 157 -3.47 -3.00 19.33
N TYR A 158 -4.37 -3.57 18.54
CA TYR A 158 -4.01 -4.34 17.35
C TYR A 158 -3.67 -3.40 16.17
N PRO A 159 -2.87 -3.85 15.18
CA PRO A 159 -2.73 -3.12 13.92
C PRO A 159 -4.07 -3.18 13.16
N HIS A 160 -4.66 -2.02 12.86
CA HIS A 160 -5.93 -1.97 12.12
C HIS A 160 -5.83 -2.77 10.82
N TYR A 161 -6.91 -3.47 10.46
CA TYR A 161 -6.93 -4.26 9.23
C TYR A 161 -6.72 -3.39 8.00
N GLY A 162 -6.13 -3.97 6.96
CA GLY A 162 -5.73 -3.23 5.77
C GLY A 162 -4.58 -2.23 5.99
N PRO A 163 -3.47 -2.59 6.65
CA PRO A 163 -2.38 -1.66 6.94
C PRO A 163 -1.40 -1.50 5.75
N GLN A 164 -1.87 -1.60 4.51
CA GLN A 164 -0.99 -1.66 3.33
C GLN A 164 -0.10 -0.41 3.20
N ALA A 165 -0.64 0.78 3.46
CA ALA A 165 0.11 2.03 3.47
C ALA A 165 1.22 2.04 4.54
N ASP A 166 1.02 1.36 5.67
CA ASP A 166 1.99 1.30 6.76
C ASP A 166 3.21 0.46 6.38
N VAL A 167 2.98 -0.63 5.65
CA VAL A 167 4.02 -1.55 5.19
C VAL A 167 4.74 -1.00 3.97
N ILE A 168 4.02 -0.55 2.94
CA ILE A 168 4.66 0.00 1.73
C ILE A 168 5.47 1.26 2.07
N SER A 169 5.01 2.10 2.99
CA SER A 169 5.77 3.29 3.41
C SER A 169 6.97 2.97 4.32
N GLY A 170 6.98 1.79 4.95
CA GLY A 170 8.02 1.36 5.89
C GLY A 170 7.96 2.03 7.26
N PHE A 171 6.88 2.75 7.57
CA PHE A 171 6.73 3.46 8.84
C PHE A 171 5.92 2.68 9.88
N GLY A 172 5.27 1.57 9.50
CA GLY A 172 4.52 0.71 10.40
C GLY A 172 5.39 -0.07 11.40
N GLY A 173 4.71 -0.73 12.33
CA GLY A 173 5.31 -1.69 13.26
C GLY A 173 5.92 -1.05 14.52
N ILE A 174 5.86 -1.78 15.63
CA ILE A 174 6.41 -1.38 16.91
C ILE A 174 7.93 -1.63 16.92
N ARG A 175 8.68 -0.64 17.43
CA ARG A 175 10.13 -0.67 17.66
C ARG A 175 10.43 -0.25 19.10
N THR A 176 11.52 -0.71 19.67
CA THR A 176 11.95 -0.33 21.04
C THR A 176 12.58 1.05 21.09
N SER A 177 12.99 1.58 19.94
CA SER A 177 13.49 2.95 19.77
C SER A 177 12.89 3.57 18.50
N SER A 178 12.55 4.86 18.57
CA SER A 178 12.13 5.66 17.42
C SER A 178 13.25 5.88 16.40
N ASP A 179 14.51 5.79 16.83
CA ASP A 179 15.68 6.00 15.97
C ASP A 179 16.02 4.77 15.12
N LEU A 180 15.41 3.62 15.43
CA LEU A 180 15.57 2.41 14.64
C LEU A 180 14.82 2.56 13.32
N GLN A 181 15.56 2.58 12.22
CA GLN A 181 15.04 2.66 10.86
C GLN A 181 15.40 1.38 10.11
N PHE A 182 14.44 0.85 9.35
CA PHE A 182 14.67 -0.30 8.48
C PHE A 182 14.90 0.18 7.04
N TYR A 183 15.69 -0.59 6.29
CA TYR A 183 15.82 -0.34 4.86
C TYR A 183 14.50 -0.61 4.13
N ASN A 184 14.22 0.21 3.12
CA ASN A 184 13.04 0.08 2.27
C ASN A 184 13.43 -0.37 0.86
N THR A 185 12.49 -1.06 0.20
CA THR A 185 12.65 -1.48 -1.20
C THR A 185 12.35 -0.30 -2.12
N TYR A 186 13.39 0.45 -2.47
CA TYR A 186 13.26 1.74 -3.17
C TYR A 186 12.32 1.70 -4.39
N GLY A 187 12.45 0.68 -5.25
CA GLY A 187 11.64 0.55 -6.46
C GLY A 187 10.13 0.41 -6.18
N HIS A 188 9.73 -0.17 -5.05
CA HIS A 188 8.32 -0.36 -4.72
C HIS A 188 7.74 0.90 -4.05
N ILE A 189 8.53 1.56 -3.19
CA ILE A 189 8.07 2.74 -2.44
C ILE A 189 8.07 4.03 -3.26
N SER A 190 8.73 4.03 -4.43
CA SER A 190 8.89 5.21 -5.30
C SER A 190 8.00 5.18 -6.55
N MET A 191 7.07 4.23 -6.62
CA MET A 191 6.08 4.13 -7.71
C MET A 191 5.20 5.39 -7.75
N GLU A 192 5.09 6.01 -8.92
CA GLU A 192 4.40 7.30 -9.11
C GLU A 192 2.96 7.26 -8.59
N ASN A 193 2.21 6.20 -8.89
CA ASN A 193 0.81 6.04 -8.44
C ASN A 193 0.64 4.96 -7.37
N SER A 194 1.74 4.51 -6.75
CA SER A 194 1.74 3.54 -5.66
C SER A 194 0.83 2.33 -5.96
N CYS A 195 -0.22 2.12 -5.16
CA CYS A 195 -1.18 1.02 -5.28
C CYS A 195 -1.74 0.85 -6.70
N VAL A 196 -2.03 1.95 -7.40
CA VAL A 196 -2.71 1.96 -8.70
C VAL A 196 -1.83 1.40 -9.82
N ASP A 197 -0.50 1.47 -9.68
CA ASP A 197 0.42 0.94 -10.69
C ASP A 197 0.42 -0.59 -10.72
N CYS A 198 0.17 -1.25 -9.58
CA CYS A 198 0.12 -2.71 -9.48
C CYS A 198 -1.30 -3.28 -9.47
N HIS A 199 -2.22 -2.70 -8.69
CA HIS A 199 -3.57 -3.24 -8.48
C HIS A 199 -4.59 -2.83 -9.54
N MET A 200 -4.25 -1.81 -10.34
CA MET A 200 -5.10 -1.31 -11.43
C MET A 200 -4.26 -1.02 -12.69
N PRO A 201 -3.47 -1.98 -13.19
CA PRO A 201 -2.52 -1.72 -14.26
C PRO A 201 -3.26 -1.44 -15.58
N VAL A 202 -2.66 -0.65 -16.46
CA VAL A 202 -3.23 -0.44 -17.80
C VAL A 202 -3.12 -1.75 -18.56
N ASN A 203 -4.24 -2.42 -18.79
CA ASN A 203 -4.24 -3.70 -19.49
C ASN A 203 -4.04 -3.52 -21.01
N LYS A 204 -3.92 -4.64 -21.74
CA LYS A 204 -3.73 -4.65 -23.21
C LYS A 204 -4.85 -3.95 -23.99
N SER A 205 -6.03 -3.80 -23.39
CA SER A 205 -7.17 -3.08 -23.96
C SER A 205 -7.17 -1.58 -23.63
N GLY A 206 -6.14 -1.07 -22.94
CA GLY A 206 -5.94 0.34 -22.66
C GLY A 206 -6.76 0.88 -21.48
N PHE A 207 -7.38 0.04 -20.66
CA PHE A 207 -8.12 0.47 -19.46
C PHE A 207 -7.55 -0.14 -18.18
N ARG A 208 -7.84 0.51 -17.05
CA ARG A 208 -7.45 0.04 -15.71
C ARG A 208 -8.55 -0.86 -15.12
N PRO A 209 -8.26 -2.11 -14.74
CA PRO A 209 -9.26 -3.00 -14.16
C PRO A 209 -9.68 -2.50 -12.77
N HIS A 210 -10.96 -2.66 -12.46
CA HIS A 210 -11.56 -2.31 -11.16
C HIS A 210 -11.88 -3.57 -10.33
N SER A 211 -11.13 -4.65 -10.55
CA SER A 211 -11.16 -5.81 -9.66
C SER A 211 -10.34 -5.55 -8.39
N PHE A 212 -9.35 -4.64 -8.46
CA PHE A 212 -8.40 -4.28 -7.39
C PHE A 212 -7.52 -5.42 -6.88
N THR A 213 -7.65 -6.61 -7.47
CA THR A 213 -6.93 -7.82 -7.11
C THR A 213 -5.74 -8.04 -8.03
N MET A 214 -4.62 -8.48 -7.45
CA MET A 214 -3.48 -8.97 -8.21
C MET A 214 -3.85 -10.33 -8.82
N GLN A 215 -4.08 -10.34 -10.13
CA GLN A 215 -4.33 -11.58 -10.88
C GLN A 215 -3.01 -12.11 -11.44
N PRO A 216 -2.77 -13.44 -11.48
CA PRO A 216 -1.51 -14.00 -11.97
C PRO A 216 -1.09 -13.48 -13.35
N GLU A 217 -2.06 -13.26 -14.25
CA GLU A 217 -1.83 -12.68 -15.58
C GLU A 217 -1.28 -11.24 -15.57
N TYR A 218 -1.33 -10.54 -14.44
CA TYR A 218 -0.77 -9.21 -14.27
C TYR A 218 0.70 -9.23 -13.86
N ALA A 219 1.27 -10.36 -13.45
CA ALA A 219 2.66 -10.43 -12.99
C ALA A 219 3.65 -9.87 -14.03
N GLU A 220 3.57 -10.35 -15.27
CA GLU A 220 4.40 -9.82 -16.35
C GLU A 220 4.13 -8.32 -16.59
N LEU A 221 2.85 -7.91 -16.58
CA LEU A 221 2.45 -6.53 -16.86
C LEU A 221 2.96 -5.53 -15.81
N VAL A 222 2.95 -5.90 -14.53
CA VAL A 222 3.27 -5.00 -13.41
C VAL A 222 4.72 -5.08 -12.97
N CYS A 223 5.35 -6.25 -13.10
CA CYS A 223 6.68 -6.50 -12.56
C CYS A 223 7.78 -6.34 -13.63
N ALA A 224 7.50 -6.67 -14.91
CA ALA A 224 8.56 -6.81 -15.92
C ALA A 224 9.28 -5.52 -16.30
N SER A 225 8.75 -4.36 -15.92
CA SER A 225 9.43 -3.06 -16.08
C SER A 225 10.73 -2.97 -15.26
N CYS A 226 10.80 -3.67 -14.13
CA CYS A 226 11.93 -3.68 -13.20
C CYS A 226 12.52 -5.08 -12.98
N HIS A 227 11.67 -6.12 -13.00
CA HIS A 227 12.03 -7.51 -12.77
C HIS A 227 11.93 -8.29 -14.09
N GLN A 228 13.05 -8.36 -14.82
CA GLN A 228 13.11 -9.09 -16.09
C GLN A 228 12.64 -10.54 -15.89
N ASP A 229 11.83 -11.03 -16.83
CA ASP A 229 11.27 -12.39 -16.84
C ASP A 229 10.33 -12.75 -15.67
N ALA A 230 9.81 -11.76 -14.94
CA ALA A 230 8.80 -11.97 -13.92
C ALA A 230 7.53 -12.62 -14.51
N THR A 231 7.21 -13.83 -14.03
CA THR A 231 6.02 -14.60 -14.45
C THR A 231 5.02 -14.83 -13.32
N ASP A 232 5.40 -14.49 -12.09
CA ASP A 232 4.56 -14.48 -10.90
C ASP A 232 4.98 -13.34 -9.95
N PHE A 233 4.35 -13.27 -8.78
CA PHE A 233 4.65 -12.26 -7.75
C PHE A 233 5.66 -12.74 -6.70
N ASN A 234 6.05 -14.01 -6.74
CA ASN A 234 6.92 -14.67 -5.78
C ASN A 234 8.35 -14.79 -6.34
N LEU A 235 8.90 -13.63 -6.69
CA LEU A 235 10.22 -13.55 -7.31
C LEU A 235 11.32 -13.98 -6.35
N GLU A 236 12.35 -14.64 -6.89
CA GLU A 236 13.51 -15.13 -6.15
C GLU A 236 14.08 -14.04 -5.21
N ALA A 237 14.17 -14.38 -3.92
CA ALA A 237 14.74 -13.52 -2.90
C ALA A 237 16.26 -13.41 -3.07
N LYS A 238 16.86 -12.40 -2.44
CA LYS A 238 18.31 -12.20 -2.53
C LYS A 238 19.11 -13.11 -1.60
N ALA A 239 18.44 -13.72 -0.62
CA ALA A 239 19.06 -14.57 0.39
C ALA A 239 17.98 -15.38 1.11
N ASP A 240 18.44 -16.40 1.83
CA ASP A 240 17.69 -17.20 2.79
C ASP A 240 17.38 -16.33 4.01
N TYR A 241 16.18 -15.76 4.05
CA TYR A 241 15.76 -14.80 5.06
C TYR A 241 15.10 -15.46 6.27
N ASP A 242 14.53 -16.65 6.12
CA ASP A 242 13.92 -17.40 7.22
C ASP A 242 14.89 -18.41 7.87
N GLY A 243 16.02 -18.71 7.23
CA GLY A 243 17.08 -19.58 7.73
C GLY A 243 16.84 -21.07 7.51
N ASP A 244 15.96 -21.45 6.58
CA ASP A 244 15.63 -22.86 6.29
C ASP A 244 16.69 -23.59 5.44
N GLY A 245 17.68 -22.85 4.93
CA GLY A 245 18.76 -23.36 4.10
C GLY A 245 18.50 -23.27 2.59
N LYS A 246 17.39 -22.67 2.16
CA LYS A 246 17.07 -22.40 0.76
C LYS A 246 16.92 -20.91 0.52
N VAL A 247 17.22 -20.50 -0.70
CA VAL A 247 16.81 -19.17 -1.19
C VAL A 247 15.57 -19.43 -2.04
N GLU A 248 14.43 -18.94 -1.58
CA GLU A 248 13.13 -19.14 -2.22
C GLU A 248 12.58 -17.82 -2.77
N GLY A 249 11.31 -17.81 -3.20
CA GLY A 249 10.66 -16.57 -3.58
C GLY A 249 10.37 -15.70 -2.36
N ILE A 250 10.30 -14.38 -2.53
CA ILE A 250 10.11 -13.44 -1.41
C ILE A 250 8.86 -13.70 -0.57
N GLN A 251 7.78 -14.20 -1.18
CA GLN A 251 6.56 -14.54 -0.45
C GLN A 251 6.72 -15.80 0.39
N ASP A 252 7.55 -16.75 -0.04
CA ASP A 252 7.87 -17.95 0.72
C ASP A 252 8.76 -17.59 1.92
N GLU A 253 9.83 -16.84 1.69
CA GLU A 253 10.73 -16.33 2.74
C GLU A 253 9.99 -15.56 3.84
N VAL A 254 9.08 -14.65 3.46
CA VAL A 254 8.27 -13.89 4.44
C VAL A 254 7.23 -14.77 5.12
N SER A 255 6.67 -15.78 4.43
CA SER A 255 5.77 -16.76 5.05
C SER A 255 6.52 -17.62 6.08
N GLY A 256 7.74 -18.06 5.77
CA GLY A 256 8.60 -18.79 6.70
C GLY A 256 8.96 -17.96 7.94
N LEU A 257 9.28 -16.67 7.76
CA LEU A 257 9.50 -15.75 8.89
C LEU A 257 8.24 -15.53 9.74
N LEU A 258 7.06 -15.44 9.14
CA LEU A 258 5.79 -15.39 9.87
C LEU A 258 5.60 -16.66 10.70
N ASP A 259 5.80 -17.84 10.12
CA ASP A 259 5.70 -19.13 10.81
C ASP A 259 6.69 -19.24 11.98
N ILE A 260 7.93 -18.79 11.79
CA ILE A 260 8.97 -18.79 12.83
C ILE A 260 8.59 -17.85 13.98
N LEU A 261 8.11 -16.65 13.66
CA LEU A 261 7.70 -15.68 14.66
C LEU A 261 6.45 -16.12 15.42
N GLU A 262 5.46 -16.68 14.74
CA GLU A 262 4.24 -17.22 15.35
C GLU A 262 4.58 -18.35 16.33
N LYS A 263 5.41 -19.33 15.91
CA LYS A 263 5.90 -20.40 16.79
C LYS A 263 6.62 -19.83 18.02
N ALA A 264 7.47 -18.83 17.82
CA ALA A 264 8.17 -18.17 18.92
C ALA A 264 7.21 -17.47 19.90
N ILE A 265 6.14 -16.83 19.42
CA ILE A 265 5.10 -16.21 20.25
C ILE A 265 4.33 -17.28 21.03
N ILE A 266 3.92 -18.37 20.37
CA ILE A 266 3.19 -19.48 21.01
C ILE A 266 4.05 -20.17 22.08
N GLU A 267 5.36 -20.33 21.85
CA GLU A 267 6.29 -20.84 22.86
C GLU A 267 6.36 -19.95 24.10
N GLU A 268 6.44 -18.62 23.93
CA GLU A 268 6.44 -17.66 25.06
C GLU A 268 5.11 -17.64 25.82
N LEU A 269 4.03 -18.12 25.19
CA LEU A 269 2.71 -18.31 25.79
C LEU A 269 2.51 -19.72 26.40
N ASP A 270 3.55 -20.55 26.51
CA ASP A 270 3.47 -21.95 26.97
C ASP A 270 2.44 -22.78 26.17
N GLY A 271 2.40 -22.60 24.85
CA GLY A 271 1.46 -23.28 23.96
C GLY A 271 0.07 -22.63 23.90
N GLY A 272 -0.04 -21.37 24.35
CA GLY A 272 -1.25 -20.56 24.24
C GLY A 272 -1.51 -20.00 22.84
N SER A 273 -2.33 -18.97 22.76
CA SER A 273 -2.71 -18.31 21.50
C SER A 273 -2.92 -16.81 21.67
N PHE A 274 -2.99 -16.09 20.55
CA PHE A 274 -3.28 -14.66 20.50
C PHE A 274 -4.17 -14.35 19.30
N GLU A 275 -5.09 -13.40 19.46
CA GLU A 275 -5.97 -12.97 18.36
C GLU A 275 -6.42 -11.51 18.50
N PRO A 276 -6.56 -10.77 17.38
CA PRO A 276 -7.14 -9.43 17.39
C PRO A 276 -8.65 -9.49 17.60
N SER A 277 -9.17 -8.79 18.61
CA SER A 277 -10.61 -8.62 18.79
C SER A 277 -10.91 -7.30 19.50
N LYS A 278 -11.99 -6.62 19.07
CA LYS A 278 -12.47 -5.33 19.64
C LYS A 278 -11.38 -4.25 19.75
N GLY A 279 -10.45 -4.22 18.81
CA GLY A 279 -9.42 -3.17 18.77
C GLY A 279 -8.16 -3.46 19.59
N VAL A 280 -8.01 -4.66 20.16
CA VAL A 280 -6.86 -5.05 20.98
C VAL A 280 -6.39 -6.46 20.61
N ILE A 281 -5.14 -6.78 20.96
CA ILE A 281 -4.63 -8.16 20.89
C ILE A 281 -4.97 -8.86 22.20
N ASN A 282 -5.74 -9.94 22.13
CA ASN A 282 -6.08 -10.78 23.27
C ASN A 282 -5.15 -11.98 23.30
N TYR A 283 -4.79 -12.42 24.51
CA TYR A 283 -3.88 -13.53 24.73
C TYR A 283 -4.57 -14.58 25.58
N TYR A 284 -4.31 -15.84 25.29
CA TYR A 284 -4.90 -16.98 25.97
C TYR A 284 -3.84 -18.01 26.32
N ASP A 285 -3.96 -18.66 27.47
CA ASP A 285 -3.13 -19.80 27.83
C ASP A 285 -3.50 -21.04 26.98
N LYS A 286 -2.74 -22.13 27.12
CA LYS A 286 -3.01 -23.39 26.42
C LYS A 286 -4.37 -24.04 26.69
N ASN A 287 -5.07 -23.61 27.74
CA ASN A 287 -6.41 -24.08 28.08
C ASN A 287 -7.51 -23.13 27.56
N GLY A 288 -7.14 -22.04 26.88
CA GLY A 288 -8.05 -21.02 26.38
C GLY A 288 -8.47 -19.98 27.43
N ASN A 289 -7.82 -19.91 28.60
CA ASN A 289 -8.13 -18.87 29.58
C ASN A 289 -7.42 -17.56 29.19
N PRO A 290 -8.10 -16.40 29.32
CA PRO A 290 -7.50 -15.12 28.98
C PRO A 290 -6.32 -14.79 29.91
N ILE A 291 -5.23 -14.31 29.32
CA ILE A 291 -4.05 -13.80 30.02
C ILE A 291 -4.21 -12.28 30.18
N SER A 292 -4.22 -11.80 31.42
CA SER A 292 -4.49 -10.40 31.73
C SER A 292 -3.33 -9.44 31.44
N SER A 293 -2.10 -9.95 31.41
CA SER A 293 -0.90 -9.15 31.13
C SER A 293 0.17 -10.00 30.49
N VAL A 294 0.82 -9.44 29.46
CA VAL A 294 1.95 -10.05 28.77
C VAL A 294 3.14 -9.08 28.75
N PRO A 295 4.39 -9.58 28.67
CA PRO A 295 5.56 -8.73 28.51
C PRO A 295 5.49 -7.87 27.24
N ASP A 296 6.09 -6.67 27.30
CA ASP A 296 6.13 -5.73 26.17
C ASP A 296 6.72 -6.34 24.89
N LYS A 297 7.77 -7.16 25.01
CA LYS A 297 8.36 -7.89 23.89
C LYS A 297 7.39 -8.83 23.17
N LEU A 298 6.46 -9.46 23.91
CA LEU A 298 5.45 -10.35 23.33
C LEU A 298 4.41 -9.53 22.54
N TYR A 299 4.03 -8.37 23.07
CA TYR A 299 3.14 -7.45 22.38
C TYR A 299 3.77 -6.88 21.11
N LEU A 300 5.03 -6.45 21.15
CA LEU A 300 5.77 -6.01 19.95
C LEU A 300 5.77 -7.10 18.88
N ALA A 301 6.14 -8.32 19.25
CA ALA A 301 6.19 -9.45 18.31
C ALA A 301 4.81 -9.75 17.71
N SER A 302 3.77 -9.80 18.54
CA SER A 302 2.41 -10.09 18.11
C SER A 302 1.84 -8.99 17.22
N TYR A 303 2.10 -7.72 17.54
CA TYR A 303 1.67 -6.59 16.70
C TYR A 303 2.35 -6.63 15.32
N ASN A 304 3.67 -6.81 15.28
CA ASN A 304 4.42 -6.81 14.03
C ASN A 304 4.10 -8.03 13.17
N TYR A 305 3.87 -9.19 13.78
CA TYR A 305 3.34 -10.38 13.10
C TYR A 305 1.99 -10.06 12.43
N LEU A 306 1.02 -9.56 13.21
CA LEU A 306 -0.32 -9.23 12.69
C LEU A 306 -0.27 -8.13 11.62
N LEU A 307 0.66 -7.17 11.72
CA LEU A 307 0.83 -6.12 10.71
C LEU A 307 1.20 -6.73 9.35
N ILE A 308 2.25 -7.56 9.29
CA ILE A 308 2.72 -8.17 8.05
C ILE A 308 1.74 -9.25 7.55
N GLN A 309 1.10 -9.98 8.46
CA GLN A 309 0.04 -10.94 8.11
C GLN A 309 -1.16 -10.23 7.46
N ASN A 310 -1.65 -9.14 8.07
CA ASN A 310 -2.82 -8.40 7.60
C ASN A 310 -2.55 -7.52 6.38
N ASP A 311 -1.29 -7.14 6.13
CA ASP A 311 -0.88 -6.52 4.88
C ASP A 311 -1.21 -7.41 3.68
N GLY A 312 -1.06 -8.73 3.83
CA GLY A 312 -1.51 -9.74 2.88
C GLY A 312 -0.70 -9.86 1.60
N SER A 313 0.29 -8.98 1.36
CA SER A 313 1.17 -9.07 0.19
C SER A 313 2.24 -10.17 0.31
N LYS A 314 2.39 -10.73 1.52
CA LYS A 314 3.51 -11.62 1.91
C LYS A 314 4.86 -10.95 1.60
N GLY A 315 4.96 -9.67 1.94
CA GLY A 315 6.20 -8.89 1.79
C GLY A 315 6.38 -8.16 0.47
N VAL A 316 5.58 -8.44 -0.57
CA VAL A 316 5.72 -7.76 -1.89
C VAL A 316 5.58 -6.25 -1.79
N HIS A 317 4.76 -5.71 -0.89
CA HIS A 317 4.65 -4.24 -0.75
C HIS A 317 5.98 -3.58 -0.36
N ASN A 318 6.77 -4.21 0.50
CA ASN A 318 8.09 -3.71 0.87
C ASN A 318 8.99 -4.84 1.41
N PRO A 319 9.63 -5.62 0.51
CA PRO A 319 10.39 -6.82 0.87
C PRO A 319 11.40 -6.62 1.98
N LEU A 320 12.29 -5.63 1.82
CA LEU A 320 13.34 -5.35 2.81
C LEU A 320 12.76 -4.99 4.18
N PHE A 321 11.73 -4.15 4.21
CA PHE A 321 11.08 -3.73 5.45
C PHE A 321 10.41 -4.91 6.16
N ALA A 322 9.62 -5.71 5.44
CA ALA A 322 8.88 -6.83 6.02
C ALA A 322 9.82 -7.87 6.64
N VAL A 323 10.88 -8.24 5.92
CA VAL A 323 11.90 -9.19 6.41
C VAL A 323 12.58 -8.65 7.67
N GLN A 324 13.10 -7.41 7.62
CA GLN A 324 13.79 -6.81 8.76
C GLN A 324 12.87 -6.70 9.98
N LEU A 325 11.60 -6.29 9.79
CA LEU A 325 10.65 -6.14 10.89
C LEU A 325 10.36 -7.50 11.57
N LEU A 326 10.20 -8.58 10.81
CA LEU A 326 9.94 -9.91 11.35
C LEU A 326 11.17 -10.49 12.08
N GLN A 327 12.36 -10.39 11.48
CA GLN A 327 13.61 -10.82 12.12
C GLN A 327 13.90 -10.02 13.39
N TYR A 328 13.68 -8.71 13.35
CA TYR A 328 13.78 -7.83 14.52
C TYR A 328 12.80 -8.25 15.62
N SER A 329 11.55 -8.53 15.26
CA SER A 329 10.51 -8.96 16.21
C SER A 329 10.88 -10.28 16.89
N TYR A 330 11.42 -11.24 16.14
CA TYR A 330 11.94 -12.48 16.69
C TYR A 330 13.09 -12.23 17.66
N LYS A 331 14.04 -11.38 17.27
CA LYS A 331 15.20 -11.02 18.08
C LYS A 331 14.80 -10.39 19.41
N GLU A 332 13.89 -9.43 19.40
CA GLU A 332 13.40 -8.79 20.62
C GLU A 332 12.64 -9.78 21.52
N LEU A 333 11.92 -10.73 20.92
CA LEU A 333 11.17 -11.74 21.67
C LEU A 333 12.11 -12.77 22.34
N LYS A 334 13.08 -13.29 21.59
CA LYS A 334 13.93 -14.44 22.00
C LYS A 334 15.31 -14.05 22.50
N GLY A 335 15.73 -12.80 22.34
CA GLY A 335 17.07 -12.31 22.68
C GLY A 335 18.19 -12.83 21.78
N ARG A 336 17.85 -13.38 20.61
CA ARG A 336 18.79 -13.93 19.62
C ARG A 336 18.22 -13.81 18.22
N GLU A 337 19.10 -13.75 17.22
CA GLU A 337 18.71 -13.71 15.81
C GLU A 337 17.94 -14.97 15.40
N VAL A 338 17.15 -14.87 14.31
CA VAL A 338 16.60 -16.04 13.62
C VAL A 338 17.79 -16.95 13.23
N PRO A 339 17.78 -18.24 13.62
CA PRO A 339 18.90 -19.14 13.33
C PRO A 339 19.16 -19.26 11.83
N ASN A 340 20.43 -19.19 11.42
CA ASN A 340 20.90 -19.33 10.03
C ASN A 340 20.40 -18.31 9.00
N ALA A 341 19.39 -17.51 9.33
CA ALA A 341 18.87 -16.47 8.46
C ALA A 341 19.93 -15.43 8.08
N TYR A 342 19.79 -14.92 6.86
CA TYR A 342 20.56 -13.80 6.36
C TYR A 342 20.38 -12.57 7.25
N LYS A 343 21.49 -11.88 7.50
CA LYS A 343 21.54 -10.66 8.32
C LYS A 343 21.86 -9.47 7.45
N PHE A 344 21.00 -8.45 7.51
CA PHE A 344 21.33 -7.14 6.96
C PHE A 344 22.53 -6.58 7.71
N GLN A 345 23.56 -6.17 6.96
CA GLN A 345 24.79 -5.58 7.49
C GLN A 345 24.67 -4.06 7.56
#